data_AF-A0A8C1KGB1-F1
#
_entry.id   AF-A0A8C1KGB1-F1
#
_cell.length_a   1.000
_cell.length_b   1.000
_cell.length_c   1.000
_cell.angle_alpha   90.00
_cell.angle_beta   90.00
_cell.angle_gamma   90.00
#
_symmetry.space_group_name_H-M   'P 1'
#
loop_
_entity.id
_entity.type
_entity.pdbx_description
1 polymer ?
#
loop_
_entity_poly.entity_id
_entity_poly.type
_entity_poly.pdbx_seq_one_letter_code
_entity_poly.pdbx_strand_id
1 'polypeptide(L)'
;DLEIEHLELVEVESFSEVVFGYMAPGAVIVSTPNVESNPLLPGLRGFRNYDLKFEWTRVEFQTWVGREYGYSVQFTGVGEAFGHWRDVGFCSQIGVFQRNFDGIGRSMSNAESLEPSVYRLLYKVVYPSLFNEVLYEAQHLRQEWLRRMNMDSNNIAHFYAPPLMEVFQHGVEGDAREWQPVCQQGGTICVPLERVWSSPRVRALYGNMQRLREELLDDSWVRMSADGTVLNLPTDDDEEEVEVKKDDVKTVSGNV
;
A
#
# COMPACT_ATOMS: atom_id res chain seq x y z
N ASP A 1 7.84 -9.24 10.93
CA ASP A 1 8.13 -10.15 12.04
C ASP A 1 7.56 -9.58 13.32
N LEU A 2 6.89 -10.42 14.10
CA LEU A 2 6.32 -10.05 15.40
C LEU A 2 7.16 -10.71 16.49
N GLU A 3 7.74 -9.89 17.36
CA GLU A 3 8.60 -10.29 18.49
C GLU A 3 7.77 -10.22 19.77
N ILE A 4 7.26 -11.36 20.21
CA ILE A 4 6.30 -11.46 21.32
C ILE A 4 6.99 -11.40 22.69
N GLU A 5 8.29 -11.66 22.76
CA GLU A 5 9.09 -11.70 23.99
C GLU A 5 9.27 -10.34 24.69
N HIS A 6 8.93 -9.24 23.99
CA HIS A 6 8.91 -7.89 24.57
C HIS A 6 7.56 -7.53 25.21
N LEU A 7 6.54 -8.36 25.02
CA LEU A 7 5.24 -8.21 25.67
C LEU A 7 5.25 -8.87 27.04
N GLU A 8 4.54 -8.28 28.00
CA GLU A 8 4.24 -9.00 29.24
C GLU A 8 3.36 -10.22 28.93
N LEU A 9 3.47 -11.31 29.70
CA LEU A 9 2.74 -12.55 29.40
C LEU A 9 1.21 -12.35 29.31
N VAL A 10 0.66 -11.42 30.08
CA VAL A 10 -0.77 -11.04 30.04
C VAL A 10 -1.15 -10.35 28.73
N GLU A 11 -0.22 -9.64 28.10
CA GLU A 11 -0.43 -8.93 26.83
C GLU A 11 -0.36 -9.90 25.64
N VAL A 12 0.30 -11.05 25.78
CA VAL A 12 0.38 -12.08 24.73
C VAL A 12 -0.99 -12.68 24.40
N GLU A 13 -1.88 -12.81 25.39
CA GLU A 13 -3.27 -13.24 25.16
C GLU A 13 -4.03 -12.21 24.32
N SER A 14 -3.96 -10.92 24.71
CA SER A 14 -4.57 -9.82 23.96
C SER A 14 -3.99 -9.69 22.55
N PHE A 15 -2.68 -9.87 22.40
CA PHE A 15 -2.02 -9.92 21.10
C PHE A 15 -2.62 -11.02 20.21
N SER A 16 -2.87 -12.19 20.78
CA SER A 16 -3.43 -13.33 20.05
C SER A 16 -4.85 -13.02 19.54
N GLU A 17 -5.70 -12.47 20.41
CA GLU A 17 -7.07 -12.05 20.07
C GLU A 17 -7.09 -10.99 18.97
N VAL A 18 -6.23 -9.97 19.06
CA VAL A 18 -6.20 -8.88 18.08
C VAL A 18 -5.65 -9.35 16.74
N VAL A 19 -4.51 -10.05 16.73
CA VAL A 19 -3.84 -10.44 15.47
C VAL A 19 -4.58 -11.58 14.77
N PHE A 20 -4.87 -12.68 15.46
CA PHE A 20 -5.50 -13.85 14.84
C PHE A 20 -7.03 -13.75 14.78
N GLY A 21 -7.66 -13.05 15.73
CA GLY A 21 -9.11 -12.87 15.78
C GLY A 21 -9.62 -11.65 15.02
N TYR A 22 -9.21 -10.45 15.44
CA TYR A 22 -9.72 -9.19 14.88
C TYR A 22 -9.14 -8.86 13.49
N MET A 23 -7.81 -8.78 13.37
CA MET A 23 -7.14 -8.49 12.10
C MET A 23 -7.25 -9.66 11.11
N ALA A 24 -7.14 -10.88 11.62
CA ALA A 24 -7.29 -12.14 10.88
C ALA A 24 -6.59 -12.18 9.49
N PRO A 25 -5.29 -11.84 9.39
CA PRO A 25 -4.57 -11.80 8.12
C PRO A 25 -4.43 -13.20 7.50
N GLY A 26 -4.20 -13.30 6.19
CA GLY A 26 -4.04 -14.59 5.51
C GLY A 26 -2.84 -15.42 6.03
N ALA A 27 -1.79 -14.75 6.50
CA ALA A 27 -0.63 -15.37 7.13
C ALA A 27 -0.08 -14.50 8.27
N VAL A 28 0.50 -15.15 9.28
CA VAL A 28 1.23 -14.51 10.39
C VAL A 28 2.56 -15.23 10.57
N ILE A 29 3.64 -14.48 10.74
CA ILE A 29 4.96 -15.03 11.08
C ILE A 29 5.37 -14.45 12.43
N VAL A 30 5.53 -15.34 13.40
CA VAL A 30 5.99 -15.00 14.75
C VAL A 30 7.34 -15.65 14.97
N SER A 31 8.31 -14.88 15.44
CA SER A 31 9.62 -15.36 15.84
C SER A 31 9.85 -15.03 17.31
N THR A 32 10.51 -15.93 18.02
CA THR A 32 10.92 -15.69 19.41
C THR A 32 12.17 -16.50 19.75
N PRO A 33 13.03 -16.08 20.70
CA PRO A 33 14.15 -16.88 21.16
C PRO A 33 13.71 -18.26 21.67
N ASN A 34 14.54 -19.26 21.44
CA ASN A 34 14.40 -20.57 22.08
C ASN A 34 15.33 -20.64 23.29
N VAL A 35 14.78 -20.59 24.51
CA VAL A 35 15.56 -20.63 25.75
C VAL A 35 16.42 -21.89 25.86
N GLU A 36 16.00 -23.02 25.26
CA GLU A 36 16.74 -24.28 25.27
C GLU A 36 18.10 -24.15 24.57
N SER A 37 18.26 -23.18 23.67
CA SER A 37 19.52 -22.90 22.97
C SER A 37 20.48 -21.99 23.73
N ASN A 38 20.07 -21.39 24.84
CA ASN A 38 20.90 -20.49 25.63
C ASN A 38 22.19 -21.12 26.17
N PRO A 39 22.21 -22.39 26.62
CA PRO A 39 23.44 -23.04 27.09
C PRO A 39 24.56 -23.10 26.03
N LEU A 40 24.22 -22.97 24.75
CA LEU A 40 25.19 -22.95 23.65
C LEU A 40 25.81 -21.57 23.42
N LEU A 41 25.26 -20.51 24.05
CA LEU A 41 25.70 -19.13 23.88
C LEU A 41 26.78 -18.79 24.93
N PRO A 42 28.04 -18.59 24.52
CA PRO A 42 29.15 -18.40 25.47
C PRO A 42 28.96 -17.14 26.31
N GLY A 43 29.06 -17.29 27.64
CA GLY A 43 29.04 -16.17 28.58
C GLY A 43 27.64 -15.61 28.87
N LEU A 44 26.58 -16.18 28.29
CA LEU A 44 25.22 -15.76 28.58
C LEU A 44 24.81 -16.11 30.03
N ARG A 45 24.16 -15.15 30.70
CA ARG A 45 23.55 -15.33 32.02
C ARG A 45 22.17 -14.69 32.02
N GLY A 46 21.14 -15.48 32.31
CA GLY A 46 19.75 -15.02 32.21
C GLY A 46 19.27 -14.97 30.76
N PHE A 47 18.46 -13.97 30.44
CA PHE A 47 17.95 -13.73 29.08
C PHE A 47 19.01 -13.15 28.15
N ARG A 48 18.85 -13.42 26.85
CA ARG A 48 19.71 -12.94 25.76
C ARG A 48 19.72 -11.42 25.63
N ASN A 49 18.63 -10.78 26.01
CA ASN A 49 18.49 -9.34 26.09
C ASN A 49 17.80 -8.98 27.42
N TYR A 50 18.25 -7.90 28.04
CA TYR A 50 17.74 -7.43 29.34
C TYR A 50 16.29 -6.93 29.28
N ASP A 51 15.82 -6.57 28.08
CA ASP A 51 14.48 -6.03 27.87
C ASP A 51 13.42 -7.13 27.62
N LEU A 52 13.84 -8.41 27.54
CA LEU A 52 12.91 -9.52 27.37
C LEU A 52 12.10 -9.76 28.63
N LYS A 53 10.80 -9.96 28.45
CA LYS A 53 9.86 -10.29 29.53
C LYS A 53 9.84 -11.78 29.82
N PHE A 54 10.07 -12.58 28.79
CA PHE A 54 10.18 -14.03 28.88
C PHE A 54 11.05 -14.60 27.75
N GLU A 55 11.47 -15.85 27.89
CA GLU A 55 12.00 -16.66 26.79
C GLU A 55 11.37 -18.05 26.88
N TRP A 56 10.69 -18.46 25.81
CA TRP A 56 9.98 -19.74 25.79
C TRP A 56 10.86 -20.90 25.31
N THR A 57 10.57 -22.06 25.86
CA THR A 57 10.96 -23.36 25.29
C THR A 57 10.18 -23.64 24.01
N ARG A 58 10.60 -24.65 23.24
CA ARG A 58 9.82 -25.11 22.08
C ARG A 58 8.43 -25.59 22.46
N VAL A 59 8.28 -26.25 23.60
CA VAL A 59 6.99 -26.77 24.06
C VAL A 59 6.03 -25.63 24.40
N GLU A 60 6.49 -24.62 25.13
CA GLU A 60 5.67 -23.44 25.46
C GLU A 60 5.21 -22.72 24.19
N PHE A 61 6.14 -22.47 23.25
CA PHE A 61 5.81 -21.82 21.98
C PHE A 61 4.87 -22.65 21.12
N GLN A 62 5.02 -23.98 21.08
CA GLN A 62 4.15 -24.87 20.30
C GLN A 62 2.76 -25.05 20.89
N THR A 63 2.64 -24.90 22.21
CA THR A 63 1.35 -25.02 22.92
C THR A 63 0.52 -23.74 22.77
N TRP A 64 1.15 -22.62 22.43
CA TRP A 64 0.47 -21.36 22.21
C TRP A 64 -0.49 -21.37 21.00
N VAL A 65 -1.45 -20.46 21.05
CA VAL A 65 -2.91 -20.63 20.81
C VAL A 65 -3.37 -20.62 19.34
N GLY A 66 -2.47 -20.56 18.35
CA GLY A 66 -2.87 -20.30 16.95
C GLY A 66 -3.94 -21.23 16.34
N ARG A 67 -4.14 -22.44 16.89
CA ARG A 67 -5.19 -23.37 16.42
C ARG A 67 -6.61 -22.93 16.75
N GLU A 68 -6.82 -22.16 17.82
CA GLU A 68 -8.16 -21.75 18.29
C GLU A 68 -8.82 -20.72 17.35
N TYR A 69 -8.02 -20.03 16.53
CA TYR A 69 -8.46 -18.99 15.61
C TYR A 69 -8.61 -19.46 14.16
N GLY A 70 -8.61 -20.78 13.91
CA GLY A 70 -8.73 -21.32 12.55
C GLY A 70 -7.47 -21.14 11.70
N TYR A 71 -6.28 -21.12 12.33
CA TYR A 71 -5.01 -21.17 11.61
C TYR A 71 -4.38 -22.56 11.72
N SER A 72 -3.73 -22.99 10.64
CA SER A 72 -2.73 -24.05 10.68
C SER A 72 -1.35 -23.43 10.97
N VAL A 73 -0.49 -24.15 11.67
CA VAL A 73 0.85 -23.67 12.05
C VAL A 73 1.92 -24.66 11.65
N GLN A 74 3.00 -24.15 11.07
CA GLN A 74 4.25 -24.87 10.85
C GLN A 74 5.35 -24.26 11.72
N PHE A 75 6.07 -25.10 12.45
CA PHE A 75 7.21 -24.69 13.27
C PHE A 75 8.53 -24.89 12.51
N THR A 76 9.36 -23.86 12.52
CA THR A 76 10.70 -23.83 11.94
C THR A 76 11.60 -22.92 12.80
N GLY A 77 12.77 -22.55 12.31
CA GLY A 77 13.64 -21.61 13.00
C GLY A 77 14.93 -21.30 12.25
N VAL A 78 15.81 -20.56 12.91
CA VAL A 78 17.13 -20.17 12.41
C VAL A 78 18.20 -20.55 13.45
N GLY A 79 19.36 -20.98 12.96
CA GLY A 79 20.48 -21.40 13.81
C GLY A 79 20.27 -22.78 14.41
N GLU A 80 20.08 -23.79 13.56
CA GLU A 80 19.91 -25.19 13.98
C GLU A 80 21.17 -25.69 14.70
N ALA A 81 20.98 -26.32 15.86
CA ALA A 81 22.07 -26.95 16.59
C ALA A 81 22.51 -28.26 15.91
N PHE A 82 23.82 -28.47 15.77
CA PHE A 82 24.39 -29.65 15.11
C PHE A 82 25.03 -30.64 16.10
N GLY A 83 25.27 -31.87 15.62
CA GLY A 83 26.01 -32.89 16.36
C GLY A 83 25.22 -33.44 17.55
N HIS A 84 25.81 -33.33 18.75
CA HIS A 84 25.23 -33.80 20.01
C HIS A 84 24.19 -32.85 20.61
N TRP A 85 24.05 -31.64 20.06
CA TRP A 85 23.09 -30.63 20.53
C TRP A 85 21.80 -30.60 19.69
N ARG A 86 21.60 -31.53 18.76
CA ARG A 86 20.42 -31.54 17.87
C ARG A 86 19.10 -31.48 18.63
N ASP A 87 19.05 -32.08 19.82
CA ASP A 87 17.85 -32.10 20.66
C ASP A 87 17.44 -30.72 21.16
N VAL A 88 18.32 -29.72 21.11
CA VAL A 88 18.05 -28.32 21.49
C VAL A 88 17.23 -27.57 20.43
N GLY A 89 17.32 -27.97 19.17
CA GLY A 89 16.62 -27.33 18.05
C GLY A 89 17.28 -26.03 17.56
N PHE A 90 16.45 -25.09 17.09
CA PHE A 90 16.91 -23.81 16.54
C PHE A 90 17.22 -22.80 17.64
N CYS A 91 18.18 -21.91 17.38
CA CYS A 91 18.51 -20.77 18.25
C CYS A 91 17.34 -19.79 18.37
N SER A 92 16.68 -19.49 17.24
CA SER A 92 15.42 -18.76 17.19
C SER A 92 14.35 -19.65 16.59
N GLN A 93 13.19 -19.73 17.24
CA GLN A 93 12.05 -20.52 16.80
C GLN A 93 11.03 -19.63 16.09
N ILE A 94 10.39 -20.17 15.06
CA ILE A 94 9.47 -19.46 14.18
C ILE A 94 8.20 -20.28 14.00
N GLY A 95 7.06 -19.62 14.18
CA GLY A 95 5.74 -20.15 13.88
C GLY A 95 5.20 -19.45 12.63
N VAL A 96 4.98 -20.23 11.57
CA VAL A 96 4.34 -19.76 10.34
C VAL A 96 2.89 -20.20 10.38
N PHE A 97 1.99 -19.24 10.59
CA PHE A 97 0.56 -19.46 10.69
C PHE A 97 -0.11 -19.12 9.36
N GLN A 98 -0.92 -20.03 8.84
CA GLN A 98 -1.71 -19.84 7.63
C GLN A 98 -3.18 -19.96 7.98
N ARG A 99 -3.98 -18.98 7.58
CA ARG A 99 -5.41 -18.98 7.85
C ARG A 99 -6.07 -20.10 7.04
N ASN A 100 -6.84 -20.95 7.72
CA ASN A 100 -7.64 -21.97 7.03
C ASN A 100 -8.83 -21.25 6.38
N PHE A 101 -8.81 -21.13 5.06
CA PHE A 101 -9.93 -20.56 4.32
C PHE A 101 -11.04 -21.62 4.20
N ASP A 102 -11.95 -21.63 5.15
CA ASP A 102 -13.12 -22.53 5.15
C ASP A 102 -14.20 -22.10 4.14
N GLY A 103 -13.85 -21.70 2.91
CA GLY A 103 -14.76 -21.51 1.77
C GLY A 103 -15.91 -20.49 1.91
N ILE A 104 -16.24 -20.04 3.11
CA ILE A 104 -17.14 -18.94 3.38
C ILE A 104 -16.24 -17.71 3.27
N GLY A 105 -16.16 -17.20 2.05
CA GLY A 105 -15.74 -15.84 1.83
C GLY A 105 -16.56 -14.96 2.74
N ARG A 106 -16.02 -14.63 3.92
CA ARG A 106 -16.30 -13.34 4.52
C ARG A 106 -15.72 -12.37 3.51
N SER A 107 -16.52 -12.07 2.49
CA SER A 107 -16.41 -10.86 1.72
C SER A 107 -16.04 -9.82 2.76
N MET A 108 -14.85 -9.24 2.63
CA MET A 108 -14.62 -7.98 3.30
C MET A 108 -15.63 -7.05 2.64
N SER A 109 -16.86 -7.07 3.14
CA SER A 109 -17.74 -5.93 3.02
C SER A 109 -16.86 -4.78 3.47
N ASN A 110 -16.67 -3.82 2.58
CA ASN A 110 -16.08 -2.52 2.84
C ASN A 110 -16.89 -1.85 3.96
N ALA A 111 -16.74 -2.36 5.17
CA ALA A 111 -17.26 -1.76 6.38
C ALA A 111 -16.25 -0.66 6.68
N GLU A 112 -16.53 0.50 6.09
CA GLU A 112 -16.28 1.81 6.67
C GLU A 112 -16.82 1.83 8.11
N SER A 113 -16.18 1.10 9.00
CA SER A 113 -16.23 1.40 10.41
C SER A 113 -14.96 2.18 10.66
N LEU A 114 -15.05 3.50 10.42
CA LEU A 114 -14.05 4.47 10.82
C LEU A 114 -13.97 4.48 12.36
N GLU A 115 -13.37 3.43 12.90
CA GLU A 115 -12.75 3.49 14.22
C GLU A 115 -11.66 4.57 14.14
N PRO A 116 -11.56 5.48 15.14
CA PRO A 116 -10.45 6.42 15.19
C PRO A 116 -9.16 5.64 15.03
N SER A 117 -8.29 6.05 14.10
CA SER A 117 -7.04 5.35 13.87
C SER A 117 -6.23 5.34 15.16
N VAL A 118 -6.27 4.22 15.91
CA VAL A 118 -5.46 4.03 17.13
C VAL A 118 -3.99 4.25 16.80
N TYR A 119 -3.62 3.92 15.56
CA TYR A 119 -2.35 4.26 14.96
C TYR A 119 -2.33 5.69 14.42
N ARG A 120 -1.30 6.44 14.80
CA ARG A 120 -0.97 7.72 14.17
C ARG A 120 -0.15 7.44 12.92
N LEU A 121 -0.68 7.76 11.74
CA LEU A 121 0.09 7.71 10.49
C LEU A 121 1.24 8.74 10.56
N LEU A 122 2.47 8.26 10.63
CA LEU A 122 3.65 9.13 10.64
C LEU A 122 4.11 9.48 9.22
N TYR A 123 3.98 8.53 8.28
CA TYR A 123 4.45 8.68 6.91
C TYR A 123 3.77 7.67 5.98
N LYS A 124 3.45 8.09 4.73
CA LYS A 124 2.90 7.24 3.66
C LYS A 124 3.65 7.56 2.37
N VAL A 125 4.12 6.52 1.68
CA VAL A 125 4.64 6.63 0.32
C VAL A 125 3.73 5.86 -0.59
N VAL A 126 3.26 6.53 -1.63
CA VAL A 126 2.57 5.87 -2.75
C VAL A 126 3.54 5.89 -3.91
N TYR A 127 4.04 4.72 -4.30
CA TYR A 127 4.88 4.62 -5.48
C TYR A 127 4.02 4.80 -6.73
N PRO A 128 4.50 5.54 -7.75
CA PRO A 128 3.81 5.60 -9.02
C PRO A 128 3.82 4.20 -9.64
N SER A 129 2.64 3.60 -9.75
CA SER A 129 2.39 2.49 -10.66
C SER A 129 2.01 3.07 -12.03
N LEU A 130 2.17 2.27 -13.09
CA LEU A 130 1.67 2.58 -14.43
C LEU A 130 0.25 3.17 -14.37
N PHE A 131 -0.60 2.52 -13.58
CA PHE A 131 -1.98 2.90 -13.34
C PHE A 131 -2.15 4.25 -12.61
N ASN A 132 -1.37 4.50 -11.56
CA ASN A 132 -1.50 5.70 -10.74
C ASN A 132 -1.24 6.98 -11.53
N GLU A 133 -0.32 6.97 -12.49
CA GLU A 133 -0.04 8.17 -13.29
C GLU A 133 -1.18 8.48 -14.28
N VAL A 134 -1.79 7.45 -14.89
CA VAL A 134 -2.95 7.62 -15.77
C VAL A 134 -4.12 8.19 -14.99
N LEU A 135 -4.41 7.60 -13.82
CA LEU A 135 -5.50 8.05 -12.97
C LEU A 135 -5.24 9.47 -12.46
N TYR A 136 -4.01 9.77 -12.04
CA TYR A 136 -3.60 11.12 -11.61
C TYR A 136 -3.83 12.15 -12.70
N GLU A 137 -3.37 11.88 -13.93
CA GLU A 137 -3.55 12.81 -15.07
C GLU A 137 -5.03 12.95 -15.45
N ALA A 138 -5.80 11.86 -15.41
CA ALA A 138 -7.23 11.90 -15.68
C ALA A 138 -8.00 12.72 -14.63
N GLN A 139 -7.70 12.50 -13.35
CA GLN A 139 -8.26 13.28 -12.24
C GLN A 139 -7.84 14.76 -12.31
N HIS A 140 -6.59 15.05 -12.66
CA HIS A 140 -6.12 16.41 -12.85
C HIS A 140 -6.89 17.13 -13.97
N LEU A 141 -7.11 16.45 -15.11
CA LEU A 141 -7.91 16.98 -16.22
C LEU A 141 -9.39 17.18 -15.85
N ARG A 142 -9.97 16.26 -15.07
CA ARG A 142 -11.31 16.39 -14.48
C ARG A 142 -11.41 17.63 -13.61
N GLN A 143 -10.49 17.80 -12.66
CA GLN A 143 -10.48 18.91 -11.72
C GLN A 143 -10.28 20.26 -12.42
N GLU A 144 -9.39 20.32 -13.41
CA GLU A 144 -9.20 21.52 -14.23
C GLU A 144 -10.48 21.90 -15.00
N TRP A 145 -11.20 20.91 -15.55
CA TRP A 145 -12.47 21.15 -16.21
C TRP A 145 -13.55 21.66 -15.25
N LEU A 146 -13.69 21.01 -14.08
CA LEU A 146 -14.62 21.44 -13.02
C LEU A 146 -14.33 22.87 -12.57
N ARG A 147 -13.06 23.23 -12.36
CA ARG A 147 -12.66 24.61 -12.00
C ARG A 147 -13.08 25.61 -13.06
N ARG A 148 -12.88 25.32 -14.35
CA ARG A 148 -13.29 26.22 -15.43
C ARG A 148 -14.80 26.46 -15.44
N MET A 149 -15.58 25.38 -15.35
CA MET A 149 -17.04 25.47 -15.35
C MET A 149 -17.59 26.14 -14.08
N ASN A 150 -16.90 25.99 -12.94
CA ASN A 150 -17.27 26.64 -11.69
C ASN A 150 -16.85 28.12 -11.66
N MET A 151 -15.75 28.49 -12.32
CA MET A 151 -15.32 29.89 -12.53
C MET A 151 -16.26 30.67 -13.45
N ASP A 152 -16.85 30.01 -14.45
CA ASP A 152 -17.92 30.62 -15.28
C ASP A 152 -19.21 30.88 -14.48
N SER A 153 -19.36 30.21 -13.32
CA SER A 153 -20.52 30.34 -12.42
C SER A 153 -20.32 31.32 -11.26
N ASN A 154 -19.07 31.53 -10.80
CA ASN A 154 -18.75 32.36 -9.63
C ASN A 154 -17.56 33.30 -9.90
N ASN A 155 -17.86 34.58 -10.08
CA ASN A 155 -16.85 35.63 -10.17
C ASN A 155 -16.28 35.95 -8.78
N ILE A 156 -14.94 36.02 -8.70
CA ILE A 156 -14.08 36.51 -7.60
C ILE A 156 -13.75 35.50 -6.47
N ALA A 157 -12.64 34.76 -6.62
CA ALA A 157 -11.71 34.50 -5.51
C ALA A 157 -10.29 34.14 -6.04
N HIS A 158 -9.29 34.64 -5.32
CA HIS A 158 -7.88 34.73 -5.68
C HIS A 158 -7.11 33.41 -5.84
N PHE A 159 -6.30 33.34 -6.91
CA PHE A 159 -4.93 32.79 -7.03
C PHE A 159 -4.50 31.54 -6.22
N TYR A 160 -4.17 30.47 -6.95
CA TYR A 160 -2.82 29.83 -6.98
C TYR A 160 -2.71 29.01 -8.29
N ALA A 161 -2.24 29.64 -9.38
CA ALA A 161 -1.78 28.91 -10.55
C ALA A 161 -0.31 28.50 -10.30
N PRO A 162 0.06 27.21 -10.41
CA PRO A 162 1.47 26.86 -10.47
C PRO A 162 2.07 27.43 -11.76
N PRO A 163 3.36 27.79 -11.76
CA PRO A 163 4.00 28.30 -12.97
C PRO A 163 3.90 27.27 -14.08
N LEU A 164 3.46 27.74 -15.24
CA LEU A 164 3.60 27.09 -16.54
C LEU A 164 5.03 26.50 -16.62
N MET A 165 5.17 25.19 -16.42
CA MET A 165 6.40 24.52 -16.80
C MET A 165 6.51 24.65 -18.32
N GLU A 166 7.62 25.23 -18.72
CA GLU A 166 7.98 25.64 -20.06
C GLU A 166 7.48 24.66 -21.11
N VAL A 167 6.67 25.20 -22.02
CA VAL A 167 6.44 24.61 -23.33
C VAL A 167 7.82 24.42 -23.96
N PHE A 168 8.37 23.20 -23.88
CA PHE A 168 9.47 22.79 -24.74
C PHE A 168 8.93 22.77 -26.17
N GLN A 169 9.01 23.92 -26.83
CA GLN A 169 8.84 24.06 -28.27
C GLN A 169 10.04 23.42 -28.96
N HIS A 170 10.13 22.09 -28.99
CA HIS A 170 11.03 21.39 -29.90
C HIS A 170 10.24 20.38 -30.74
N GLY A 171 9.78 20.89 -31.88
CA GLY A 171 9.81 20.20 -33.18
C GLY A 171 9.04 18.89 -33.30
N VAL A 172 7.73 18.99 -33.50
CA VAL A 172 7.03 18.10 -34.44
C VAL A 172 6.00 18.95 -35.19
N GLU A 173 6.30 19.30 -36.43
CA GLU A 173 5.26 19.67 -37.41
C GLU A 173 4.37 18.44 -37.59
N GLY A 174 3.13 18.53 -37.11
CA GLY A 174 2.17 17.44 -37.19
C GLY A 174 0.80 17.89 -36.70
N ASP A 175 -0.02 18.30 -37.66
CA ASP A 175 -1.49 18.34 -37.66
C ASP A 175 -2.16 18.77 -36.34
N ALA A 176 -2.68 20.00 -36.32
CA ALA A 176 -3.59 20.47 -35.27
C ALA A 176 -4.93 19.72 -35.37
N ARG A 177 -4.94 18.43 -35.02
CA ARG A 177 -6.17 17.74 -34.64
C ARG A 177 -6.63 18.42 -33.35
N GLU A 178 -7.75 19.13 -33.43
CA GLU A 178 -8.49 19.54 -32.23
C GLU A 178 -8.77 18.28 -31.41
N TRP A 179 -7.99 18.09 -30.35
CA TRP A 179 -8.20 17.02 -29.39
C TRP A 179 -9.63 17.14 -28.87
N GLN A 180 -10.32 16.00 -28.71
CA GLN A 180 -11.63 16.03 -28.07
C GLN A 180 -11.52 16.74 -26.71
N PRO A 181 -12.40 17.70 -26.41
CA PRO A 181 -12.36 18.38 -25.13
C PRO A 181 -12.83 17.44 -24.02
N VAL A 182 -12.34 17.67 -22.80
CA VAL A 182 -12.97 17.12 -21.61
C VAL A 182 -14.39 17.68 -21.55
N CYS A 183 -15.37 16.81 -21.31
CA CYS A 183 -16.78 17.20 -21.27
C CYS A 183 -17.52 16.43 -20.18
N GLN A 184 -18.72 16.89 -19.82
CA GLN A 184 -19.60 16.17 -18.91
C GLN A 184 -20.74 15.52 -19.70
N GLN A 185 -20.99 14.25 -19.40
CA GLN A 185 -22.14 13.50 -19.88
C GLN A 185 -22.87 12.89 -18.68
N GLY A 186 -24.03 13.43 -18.34
CA GLY A 186 -24.76 13.04 -17.12
C GLY A 186 -23.95 13.28 -15.85
N GLY A 187 -23.88 12.28 -14.97
CA GLY A 187 -23.10 12.29 -13.73
C GLY A 187 -21.63 11.87 -13.89
N THR A 188 -21.09 11.94 -15.12
CA THR A 188 -19.70 11.57 -15.40
C THR A 188 -18.97 12.64 -16.20
N ILE A 189 -17.69 12.83 -15.89
CA ILE A 189 -16.75 13.65 -16.65
C ILE A 189 -15.94 12.72 -17.54
N CYS A 190 -16.05 12.97 -18.84
CA CYS A 190 -15.42 12.21 -19.91
C CYS A 190 -14.06 12.84 -20.23
N VAL A 191 -12.98 12.13 -19.92
CA VAL A 191 -11.59 12.53 -20.17
C VAL A 191 -11.02 11.69 -21.32
N PRO A 192 -10.74 12.28 -22.50
CA PRO A 192 -10.16 11.53 -23.61
C PRO A 192 -8.79 10.97 -23.27
N LEU A 193 -8.55 9.70 -23.60
CA LEU A 193 -7.29 9.00 -23.33
C LEU A 193 -6.10 9.68 -24.01
N GLU A 194 -6.35 10.30 -25.18
CA GLU A 194 -5.38 11.13 -25.87
C GLU A 194 -4.89 12.33 -25.06
N ARG A 195 -5.76 12.91 -24.21
CA ARG A 195 -5.37 14.00 -23.31
C ARG A 195 -4.47 13.48 -22.19
N VAL A 196 -4.78 12.31 -21.64
CA VAL A 196 -3.92 11.64 -20.64
C VAL A 196 -2.57 11.25 -21.25
N TRP A 197 -2.59 10.72 -22.48
CA TRP A 197 -1.39 10.39 -23.26
C TRP A 197 -0.51 11.60 -23.58
N SER A 198 -1.03 12.83 -23.53
CA SER A 198 -0.22 14.03 -23.72
C SER A 198 0.79 14.26 -22.58
N SER A 199 0.60 13.61 -21.43
CA SER A 199 1.56 13.65 -20.32
C SER A 199 2.85 12.90 -20.68
N PRO A 200 4.03 13.54 -20.59
CA PRO A 200 5.32 12.88 -20.84
C PRO A 200 5.56 11.67 -19.94
N ARG A 201 5.01 11.68 -18.72
CA ARG A 201 5.15 10.58 -17.74
C ARG A 201 4.35 9.36 -18.18
N VAL A 202 3.10 9.54 -18.59
CA VAL A 202 2.26 8.47 -19.15
C VAL A 202 2.92 7.86 -20.39
N ARG A 203 3.47 8.69 -21.29
CA ARG A 203 4.19 8.21 -22.47
C ARG A 203 5.43 7.40 -22.12
N ALA A 204 6.21 7.87 -21.15
CA ALA A 204 7.42 7.17 -20.70
C ALA A 204 7.11 5.80 -20.08
N LEU A 205 5.98 5.68 -19.38
CA LEU A 205 5.56 4.45 -18.71
C LEU A 205 5.03 3.38 -19.68
N TYR A 206 4.13 3.77 -20.58
CA TYR A 206 3.43 2.80 -21.45
C TYR A 206 4.06 2.64 -22.85
N GLY A 207 4.88 3.59 -23.29
CA GLY A 207 5.62 3.54 -24.57
C GLY A 207 4.76 3.80 -25.80
N ASN A 208 3.57 3.19 -25.92
CA ASN A 208 2.60 3.47 -26.98
C ASN A 208 1.13 3.47 -26.48
N MET A 209 0.25 4.11 -27.25
CA MET A 209 -1.17 4.29 -26.92
C MET A 209 -1.94 2.96 -26.84
N GLN A 210 -1.60 2.00 -27.71
CA GLN A 210 -2.31 0.72 -27.75
C GLN A 210 -2.08 -0.07 -26.45
N ARG A 211 -0.84 -0.11 -25.96
CA ARG A 211 -0.51 -0.76 -24.69
C ARG A 211 -1.21 -0.09 -23.51
N LEU A 212 -1.25 1.24 -23.47
CA LEU A 212 -2.02 1.96 -22.44
C LEU A 212 -3.49 1.52 -22.44
N ARG A 213 -4.10 1.48 -23.62
CA ARG A 213 -5.50 1.11 -23.76
C ARG A 213 -5.76 -0.35 -23.36
N GLU A 214 -4.91 -1.29 -23.77
CA GLU A 214 -5.06 -2.71 -23.42
C GLU A 214 -4.96 -2.94 -21.91
N GLU A 215 -3.98 -2.31 -21.25
CA GLU A 215 -3.77 -2.43 -19.80
C GLU A 215 -4.92 -1.81 -19.00
N LEU A 216 -5.49 -0.69 -19.46
CA LEU A 216 -6.64 -0.07 -18.79
C LEU A 216 -7.95 -0.82 -19.00
N LEU A 217 -8.12 -1.52 -20.13
CA LEU A 217 -9.32 -2.32 -20.39
C LEU A 217 -9.34 -3.64 -19.61
N ASP A 218 -8.17 -4.15 -19.21
CA ASP A 218 -8.06 -5.33 -18.33
C ASP A 218 -8.37 -4.97 -16.86
N ASP A 219 -8.27 -3.69 -16.50
CA ASP A 219 -8.46 -3.21 -15.14
C ASP A 219 -9.94 -2.96 -14.80
N SER A 220 -10.47 -3.77 -13.87
CA SER A 220 -11.88 -3.69 -13.45
C SER A 220 -12.29 -2.40 -12.71
N TRP A 221 -11.31 -1.60 -12.26
CA TRP A 221 -11.56 -0.33 -11.57
C TRP A 221 -11.69 0.84 -12.55
N VAL A 222 -11.30 0.68 -13.82
CA VAL A 222 -11.39 1.75 -14.83
C VAL A 222 -12.71 1.68 -15.59
N ARG A 223 -13.44 2.79 -15.58
CA ARG A 223 -14.61 2.96 -16.45
C ARG A 223 -14.18 3.63 -17.74
N MET A 224 -14.23 2.90 -18.84
CA MET A 224 -13.93 3.44 -20.18
C MET A 224 -15.16 3.42 -21.09
N SER A 225 -15.13 4.20 -22.15
CA SER A 225 -16.04 4.03 -23.29
C SER A 225 -15.83 2.65 -23.96
N ALA A 226 -16.86 2.14 -24.63
CA ALA A 226 -16.80 0.82 -25.29
C ALA A 226 -15.69 0.72 -26.36
N ASP A 227 -15.32 1.85 -26.96
CA ASP A 227 -14.24 1.98 -27.92
C ASP A 227 -12.89 2.31 -27.26
N GLY A 228 -12.78 2.31 -25.93
CA GLY A 228 -11.53 2.47 -25.18
C GLY A 228 -10.79 3.79 -25.41
N THR A 229 -11.49 4.83 -25.84
CA THR A 229 -10.89 6.14 -26.16
C THR A 229 -11.12 7.20 -25.08
N VAL A 230 -12.06 6.96 -24.16
CA VAL A 230 -12.46 7.94 -23.13
C VAL A 230 -12.51 7.26 -21.77
N LEU A 231 -11.93 7.91 -20.76
CA LEU A 231 -12.07 7.59 -19.33
C LEU A 231 -13.30 8.31 -18.78
N ASN A 232 -14.14 7.60 -18.05
CA ASN A 232 -15.36 8.12 -17.44
C ASN A 232 -15.18 8.21 -15.92
N LEU A 233 -15.01 9.42 -15.41
CA LEU A 233 -14.84 9.69 -13.98
C LEU A 233 -16.17 10.23 -13.40
N PRO A 234 -16.56 9.88 -12.17
CA PRO A 234 -17.77 10.43 -11.54
C PRO A 234 -17.67 11.95 -11.37
N THR A 235 -18.81 12.66 -11.37
CA THR A 235 -18.86 14.10 -11.06
C THR A 235 -18.69 14.39 -9.58
N ASP A 236 -19.18 13.51 -8.73
CA ASP A 236 -19.14 13.66 -7.28
C ASP A 236 -17.82 13.13 -6.69
N ASP A 237 -17.31 13.77 -5.65
CA ASP A 237 -16.02 13.47 -5.00
C ASP A 237 -16.10 12.27 -4.05
N ASP A 238 -16.68 11.16 -4.50
CA ASP A 238 -16.66 9.89 -3.76
C ASP A 238 -15.33 9.13 -3.94
N GLU A 239 -14.25 9.78 -4.40
CA GLU A 239 -12.94 9.18 -4.58
C GLU A 239 -11.83 10.01 -3.92
N GLU A 240 -11.10 9.34 -3.03
CA GLU A 240 -10.02 9.82 -2.15
C GLU A 240 -9.11 10.89 -2.78
N GLU A 241 -8.99 12.05 -2.11
CA GLU A 241 -7.99 13.06 -2.43
C GLU A 241 -6.59 12.46 -2.34
N VAL A 242 -5.99 12.14 -3.49
CA VAL A 242 -4.56 11.85 -3.59
C VAL A 242 -3.82 13.19 -3.60
N GLU A 243 -3.60 13.77 -2.42
CA GLU A 243 -2.68 14.91 -2.26
C GLU A 243 -1.24 14.47 -2.58
N VAL A 244 -0.81 14.69 -3.83
CA VAL A 244 0.60 14.59 -4.22
C VAL A 244 1.29 15.92 -3.89
N LYS A 245 2.01 15.97 -2.76
CA LYS A 245 2.93 17.07 -2.48
C LYS A 245 4.16 16.93 -3.38
N LYS A 246 4.40 17.91 -4.25
CA LYS A 246 5.67 18.08 -4.97
C LYS A 246 6.69 18.66 -3.99
N ASP A 247 7.77 17.94 -3.76
CA ASP A 247 8.91 18.46 -3.01
C ASP A 247 9.68 19.50 -3.84
N ASP A 248 9.76 20.73 -3.32
CA ASP A 248 10.71 21.74 -3.79
C ASP A 248 12.12 21.36 -3.34
N VAL A 249 12.95 20.97 -4.30
CA VAL A 249 14.40 20.83 -4.10
C VAL A 249 14.99 22.22 -3.86
N LYS A 250 15.21 22.58 -2.59
CA LYS A 250 16.09 23.70 -2.24
C LYS A 250 17.54 23.30 -2.45
N THR A 251 18.12 23.79 -3.54
CA THR A 251 19.57 23.81 -3.77
C THR A 251 20.24 24.61 -2.64
N VAL A 252 20.97 23.93 -1.76
CA VAL A 252 21.87 24.58 -0.80
C VAL A 252 23.17 24.91 -1.55
N SER A 253 23.34 26.18 -1.88
CA SER A 253 24.63 26.75 -2.26
C SER A 253 25.54 26.79 -1.03
N GLY A 254 26.50 25.87 -0.96
CA GLY A 254 27.56 25.89 0.05
C GLY A 254 28.63 26.92 -0.33
N ASN A 255 28.79 27.95 0.50
CA ASN A 255 30.04 28.69 0.63
C ASN A 255 30.78 28.13 1.85
N VAL A 256 31.89 27.42 1.62
CA VAL A 256 33.06 27.34 2.50
C VAL A 256 34.29 27.24 1.62
#